data_AF-A0A3D3JR66-F1
#
_entry.id   AF-A0A3D3JR66-F1
#
_cell.length_a   1.000
_cell.length_b   1.000
_cell.length_c   1.000
_cell.angle_alpha   90.00
_cell.angle_beta   90.00
_cell.angle_gamma   90.00
#
_symmetry.space_group_name_H-M   'P 1'
#
loop_
_entity.id
_entity.type
_entity.pdbx_description
1 polymer ?
#
loop_
_entity_poly.entity_id
_entity_poly.type
_entity_poly.pdbx_seq_one_letter_code
_entity_poly.pdbx_strand_id
1 'polypeptide(L)' 'FTRLIERNTTIPTRKSETFSTASDNQPSVEVHVLQGEREMANVNKTIGRF' A
#
# COMPACT_ATOMS: atom_id res chain seq x y z
N PHE A 1 1.53 -6.49 4.56
CA PHE A 1 1.63 -5.14 3.99
C PHE A 1 2.67 -5.21 2.88
N THR A 2 2.35 -4.73 1.69
CA THR A 2 3.32 -4.72 0.60
C THR A 2 3.95 -3.32 0.55
N ARG A 3 5.26 -3.23 0.76
CA ARG A 3 5.98 -1.96 0.65
C ARG A 3 6.26 -1.69 -0.82
N LEU A 4 5.50 -0.78 -1.43
CA LEU A 4 5.76 -0.36 -2.81
C LEU A 4 7.05 0.45 -2.93
N ILE A 5 7.30 1.36 -1.97
CA ILE A 5 8.47 2.25 -1.96
C ILE A 5 9.20 2.06 -0.62
N GLU A 6 10.47 1.68 -0.69
CA GLU A 6 11.31 1.51 0.49
C GLU A 6 11.83 2.86 1.01
N ARG A 7 12.19 2.91 2.30
CA ARG A 7 12.82 4.10 2.88
C ARG A 7 14.15 4.39 2.17
N ASN A 8 14.52 5.66 2.06
CA ASN A 8 15.73 6.15 1.39
C ASN A 8 15.78 5.94 -0.14
N THR A 9 14.66 5.70 -0.83
CA THR A 9 14.63 5.79 -2.30
C THR A 9 14.77 7.23 -2.80
N THR A 10 15.68 7.45 -3.75
CA THR A 10 15.87 8.75 -4.40
C THR A 10 14.62 9.20 -5.14
N ILE A 11 14.16 10.43 -4.86
CA ILE A 11 13.04 11.06 -5.56
C ILE A 11 13.54 11.80 -6.82
N PRO A 12 12.78 11.83 -7.92
CA PRO A 12 11.43 11.29 -8.12
C PRO A 12 11.42 9.79 -8.44
N THR A 13 10.64 9.00 -7.71
CA THR A 13 10.46 7.56 -7.96
C THR A 13 8.99 7.22 -8.19
N ARG A 14 8.72 6.24 -9.06
CA ARG A 14 7.39 5.69 -9.32
C ARG A 14 7.47 4.17 -9.24
N LYS A 15 6.57 3.58 -8.47
CA LYS A 15 6.40 2.12 -8.36
C LYS A 15 4.97 1.80 -8.71
N SER A 16 4.80 0.85 -9.62
CA SER A 16 3.50 0.30 -10.02
C SER A 16 3.51 -1.18 -9.68
N GLU A 17 2.47 -1.66 -9.02
CA GLU A 17 2.30 -3.07 -8.68
C GLU A 17 0.88 -3.48 -9.04
N THR A 18 0.73 -4.62 -9.70
CA THR A 18 -0.56 -5.13 -10.14
C THR A 18 -1.16 -5.96 -9.02
N PHE A 19 -2.24 -5.47 -8.41
CA PHE A 19 -3.01 -6.20 -7.42
C PHE A 19 -4.21 -6.89 -8.08
N SER A 20 -4.58 -8.07 -7.56
CA SER A 20 -5.76 -8.81 -7.98
C SER A 20 -6.77 -8.91 -6.83
N THR A 21 -8.02 -9.18 -7.15
CA THR A 21 -9.09 -9.36 -6.15
C THR A 21 -8.78 -10.53 -5.23
N ALA A 22 -9.08 -10.40 -3.95
CA ALA A 22 -8.83 -11.44 -2.96
C ALA A 22 -9.89 -12.55 -2.99
N SER A 23 -11.01 -12.34 -3.68
CA SER A 23 -12.11 -13.31 -3.83
C SER A 23 -12.76 -13.19 -5.21
N ASP A 24 -13.34 -14.29 -5.70
CA ASP A 24 -14.14 -14.31 -6.93
C ASP A 24 -15.40 -13.45 -6.75
N ASN A 25 -15.75 -12.68 -7.79
CA ASN A 25 -16.85 -11.70 -7.81
C ASN A 25 -16.76 -10.56 -6.77
N GLN A 26 -15.56 -10.12 -6.39
CA GLN A 26 -15.40 -8.96 -5.51
C GLN A 26 -15.75 -7.65 -6.26
N PRO A 27 -16.83 -6.93 -5.90
CA PRO A 27 -17.34 -5.78 -6.68
C PRO A 27 -16.54 -4.49 -6.47
N SER A 28 -15.70 -4.42 -5.43
CA SER A 28 -14.83 -3.28 -5.17
C SER A 28 -13.54 -3.74 -4.49
N VAL A 29 -12.45 -3.07 -4.84
CA VAL A 29 -11.15 -3.20 -4.17
C VAL A 29 -10.95 -1.98 -3.28
N GLU A 30 -10.50 -2.20 -2.06
CA GLU A 30 -10.14 -1.11 -1.14
C GLU A 30 -8.61 -1.04 -1.04
N VAL A 31 -8.04 0.10 -1.38
CA VAL A 31 -6.60 0.37 -1.34
C VAL A 31 -6.29 1.22 -0.12
N HIS A 32 -5.73 0.60 0.91
CA HIS A 32 -5.27 1.29 2.11
C HIS A 32 -3.81 1.71 1.96
N VAL A 33 -3.58 3.02 1.84
CA VAL A 33 -2.23 3.61 1.75
C VAL A 33 -1.74 3.96 3.15
N LEU A 34 -0.68 3.29 3.59
CA LEU A 34 -0.03 3.53 4.88
C LEU A 34 1.41 4.00 4.70
N GLN A 35 1.85 4.92 5.55
CA GLN A 35 3.23 5.36 5.66
C GLN A 35 3.78 5.04 7.05
N GLY A 36 4.83 4.24 7.09
CA GLY A 36 5.56 3.94 8.31
C GLY A 36 6.48 2.73 8.15
N GLU A 37 7.43 2.62 9.09
CA GLU A 37 8.47 1.60 9.07
C GLU A 37 8.12 0.38 9.92
N ARG A 38 6.95 0.36 10.58
CA ARG A 38 6.55 -0.73 11.48
C ARG A 38 5.85 -1.84 10.70
N GLU A 39 6.11 -3.09 11.09
CA GLU A 39 5.57 -4.30 10.44
C GLU A 39 4.05 -4.43 10.57
N MET A 40 3.44 -3.79 11.57
CA MET A 40 1.98 -3.78 11.75
C MET A 40 1.37 -2.51 11.17
N ALA A 41 0.44 -2.69 10.21
CA ALA A 41 -0.30 -1.61 9.57
C ALA A 41 -1.00 -0.67 10.58
N ASN A 42 -1.49 -1.22 11.70
CA ASN A 42 -2.17 -0.47 12.76
C ASN A 42 -1.29 0.60 13.45
N VAL A 43 0.03 0.51 13.33
CA VAL A 43 0.97 1.44 13.98
C VAL A 43 1.57 2.43 12.98
N ASN A 44 1.23 2.29 11.70
CA ASN A 44 1.67 3.19 10.64
C ASN A 44 0.63 4.29 10.43
N LYS A 45 1.09 5.47 10.00
CA LYS A 45 0.21 6.60 9.72
C LYS A 45 -0.56 6.29 8.45
N THR A 46 -1.90 6.27 8.54
CA THR A 46 -2.76 6.13 7.36
C THR A 46 -2.71 7.42 6.56
N ILE A 47 -2.35 7.34 5.28
CA ILE A 47 -2.39 8.48 4.36
C ILE A 47 -3.77 8.58 3.71
N GLY A 48 -4.39 7.44 3.39
CA GLY A 48 -5.72 7.41 2.78
C GLY A 48 -6.22 6.00 2.53
N ARG A 49 -7.53 5.89 2.31
CA ARG A 49 -8.24 4.68 1.90
C ARG A 49 -9.00 5.06 0.62
N PHE A 50 -8.82 4.28 -0.45
CA PHE A 50 -9.37 4.55 -1.77
C PHE A 50 -10.09 3.32 -2.32
#